data_AF-A0A952RGP3-F1
#
_entry.id   AF-A0A952RGP3-F1
#
_cell.length_a   1.000
_cell.length_b   1.000
_cell.length_c   1.000
_cell.angle_alpha   90.00
_cell.angle_beta   90.00
_cell.angle_gamma   90.00
#
_symmetry.space_group_name_H-M   'P 1'
#
loop_
_entity.id
_entity.type
_entity.pdbx_description
1 polymer ?
#
loop_
_entity_poly.entity_id
_entity_poly.type
_entity_poly.pdbx_seq_one_letter_code
_entity_poly.pdbx_strand_id
1 'polypeptide(L)'
;MVAVAADAAVEEETGTGTDAEAPVDAAPPRVDKLDVLFVVDNSFGMASKQRAVAGGIARFFGQIAATDIHVGVISSTIDQGGDICDRSRGNNGDSGRLLNRTHFGADAGPSVHGAEAGFLSLGPGGSVPDMATLEERAKELVLGADEYGCGIESPLEAMYRFVAQPDPPLRFTIDSAARAEPTGVDYALLAERRAFFRPDSAVVILIVSDEDDASIDPRALGGLGYGFASLRFPYSQVSRPVAALGTTAPRGTSACATDPFSADCRSCIRARDCDPSEPACAAVRADAECKTSPVDGQSGEGFDGFVAPDDDHLNLRGFDMKRRFGVEARYPIERYVAALTRRQVPNRASEHPRPSMAAAPAPYEQATNCDNPLFSTGLPAKEGDELCALPPGPRDPRRVVLGILAGAPPGLVSPAPDWTKLLGQGGFESDDTTGLDPHMLPSSLPRAGLGGADLPLGDNGTDPVHGREWTTRNTDLQFACTFALPVPEDCMRVACICGGRPEDNFPLCSGPGNTTQVRAKAYPGIRLLRFARQLGEQGAVGSVCGADTEGSYGAFLEALGRRVAGRLAE
;
A
#
# COMPACT_ATOMS: atom_id res chain seq x y z
N MET A 1 1.59 -53.79 -35.63
CA MET A 1 0.83 -54.23 -36.81
C MET A 1 -0.62 -53.89 -36.51
N VAL A 2 -1.33 -53.00 -37.19
CA VAL A 2 -1.35 -52.64 -38.61
C VAL A 2 -1.59 -51.13 -38.75
N ALA A 3 -0.88 -50.51 -39.68
CA ALA A 3 -1.09 -49.17 -40.18
C ALA A 3 -2.03 -49.19 -41.39
N VAL A 4 -2.84 -48.14 -41.60
CA VAL A 4 -3.15 -47.60 -42.94
C VAL A 4 -3.40 -46.09 -42.81
N ALA A 5 -2.69 -45.32 -43.61
CA ALA A 5 -2.84 -43.89 -43.85
C ALA A 5 -3.71 -43.62 -45.10
N ALA A 6 -4.25 -42.41 -45.23
CA ALA A 6 -4.46 -41.76 -46.53
C ALA A 6 -4.67 -40.23 -46.40
N ASP A 7 -3.83 -39.51 -47.13
CA ASP A 7 -3.82 -38.07 -47.46
C ASP A 7 -4.99 -37.64 -48.38
N ALA A 8 -5.31 -36.34 -48.32
CA ALA A 8 -5.63 -35.43 -49.44
C ALA A 8 -6.23 -34.13 -48.86
N ALA A 9 -6.04 -32.91 -49.36
CA ALA A 9 -5.12 -32.27 -50.31
C ALA A 9 -5.36 -30.75 -50.09
N VAL A 10 -4.32 -29.94 -50.16
CA VAL A 10 -4.40 -28.47 -50.06
C VAL A 10 -4.48 -27.91 -51.48
N GLU A 11 -5.51 -27.13 -51.79
CA GLU A 11 -5.56 -26.30 -53.00
C GLU A 11 -5.03 -24.89 -52.69
N GLU A 12 -4.01 -24.51 -53.46
CA GLU A 12 -3.39 -23.20 -53.54
C GLU A 12 -4.25 -22.29 -54.45
N GLU A 13 -4.77 -21.18 -53.94
CA GLU A 13 -5.19 -20.05 -54.78
C GLU A 13 -4.21 -18.89 -54.62
N THR A 14 -3.52 -18.61 -55.72
CA THR A 14 -2.63 -17.46 -55.92
C THR A 14 -3.45 -16.20 -56.17
N GLY A 15 -3.43 -15.24 -55.24
CA GLY A 15 -4.00 -13.90 -55.40
C GLY A 15 -2.97 -12.83 -55.06
N THR A 16 -2.37 -12.24 -56.10
CA THR A 16 -1.42 -11.12 -56.01
C THR A 16 -2.11 -9.82 -55.58
N GLY A 17 -1.66 -9.21 -54.48
CA GLY A 17 -2.15 -7.91 -54.01
C GLY A 17 -1.18 -7.24 -53.03
N THR A 18 -0.18 -6.57 -53.59
CA THR A 18 0.70 -5.54 -53.02
C THR A 18 0.70 -5.34 -51.49
N ASP A 19 1.82 -5.73 -50.89
CA ASP A 19 2.25 -5.36 -49.55
C ASP A 19 2.24 -3.83 -49.36
N ALA A 20 1.42 -3.37 -48.42
CA ALA A 20 1.74 -2.18 -47.63
C ALA A 20 2.09 -2.67 -46.23
N GLU A 21 3.36 -3.06 -46.10
CA GLU A 21 4.04 -3.30 -44.83
C GLU A 21 3.77 -2.10 -43.91
N ALA A 22 3.05 -2.32 -42.81
CA ALA A 22 2.92 -1.31 -41.77
C ALA A 22 4.32 -1.00 -41.24
N PRO A 23 4.71 0.27 -41.09
CA PRO A 23 6.06 0.60 -40.63
C PRO A 23 6.23 0.14 -39.18
N VAL A 24 6.88 -1.01 -39.05
CA VAL A 24 7.69 -1.40 -37.88
C VAL A 24 8.87 -0.42 -37.84
N ASP A 25 9.20 0.12 -36.67
CA ASP A 25 10.26 1.14 -36.41
C ASP A 25 9.95 2.63 -36.65
N ALA A 26 8.81 3.12 -36.16
CA ALA A 26 8.77 4.51 -35.68
C ALA A 26 9.10 4.54 -34.18
N ALA A 27 10.25 5.10 -33.81
CA ALA A 27 10.52 5.44 -32.41
C ALA A 27 9.36 6.29 -31.86
N PRO A 28 8.86 6.01 -30.64
CA PRO A 28 7.82 6.81 -30.04
C PRO A 28 8.15 8.31 -30.10
N PRO A 29 7.17 9.19 -30.35
CA PRO A 29 7.43 10.62 -30.30
C PRO A 29 7.93 11.00 -28.90
N ARG A 30 8.99 11.83 -28.86
CA ARG A 30 9.57 12.37 -27.63
C ARG A 30 8.48 12.99 -26.76
N VAL A 31 8.48 12.67 -25.46
CA VAL A 31 7.54 13.25 -24.50
C VAL A 31 8.21 14.41 -23.80
N ASP A 32 7.53 15.56 -23.80
CA ASP A 32 7.93 16.79 -23.12
C ASP A 32 7.11 17.07 -21.85
N LYS A 33 6.03 16.30 -21.64
CA LYS A 33 5.12 16.38 -20.48
C LYS A 33 5.37 15.30 -19.44
N LEU A 34 5.37 15.69 -18.18
CA LEU A 34 5.57 14.78 -17.05
C LEU A 34 4.55 15.03 -15.94
N ASP A 35 3.85 13.99 -15.50
CA ASP A 35 3.00 14.05 -14.30
C ASP A 35 3.67 13.25 -13.17
N VAL A 36 3.90 13.89 -12.02
CA VAL A 36 4.57 13.31 -10.85
C VAL A 36 3.60 13.26 -9.67
N LEU A 37 3.27 12.06 -9.23
CA LEU A 37 2.41 11.81 -8.08
C LEU A 37 3.22 11.29 -6.90
N PHE A 38 3.25 12.03 -5.81
CA PHE A 38 3.77 11.53 -4.53
C PHE A 38 2.63 10.86 -3.76
N VAL A 39 2.87 9.66 -3.26
CA VAL A 39 2.00 8.94 -2.33
C VAL A 39 2.75 8.86 -1.01
N VAL A 40 2.35 9.71 -0.07
CA VAL A 40 3.10 9.93 1.17
C VAL A 40 2.37 9.30 2.33
N ASP A 41 3.02 8.31 2.95
CA ASP A 41 2.61 7.80 4.23
C ASP A 41 2.58 8.93 5.26
N ASN A 42 1.44 9.01 5.96
CA ASN A 42 1.17 10.05 6.93
C ASN A 42 0.91 9.46 8.32
N SER A 43 1.48 8.30 8.62
CA SER A 43 1.55 7.72 9.97
C SER A 43 2.47 8.52 10.91
N PHE A 44 2.37 8.23 12.21
CA PHE A 44 3.24 8.83 13.22
C PHE A 44 4.71 8.42 13.03
N GLY A 45 5.61 9.41 12.99
CA GLY A 45 7.05 9.21 12.80
C GLY A 45 7.53 9.40 11.37
N MET A 46 6.65 9.83 10.46
CA MET A 46 6.96 10.15 9.06
C MET A 46 7.58 11.54 8.86
N ALA A 47 7.48 12.49 9.78
CA ALA A 47 7.92 13.88 9.57
C ALA A 47 9.39 14.01 9.17
N SER A 48 10.29 13.23 9.79
CA SER A 48 11.72 13.22 9.43
C SER A 48 11.96 12.71 8.01
N LYS A 49 11.19 11.72 7.57
CA LYS A 49 11.28 11.09 6.26
C LYS A 49 10.65 11.96 5.18
N GLN A 50 9.52 12.60 5.48
CA GLN A 50 8.90 13.62 4.62
C GLN A 50 9.85 14.79 4.38
N ARG A 51 10.53 15.28 5.44
CA ARG A 51 11.62 16.28 5.31
C ARG A 51 12.77 15.78 4.42
N ALA A 52 13.13 14.50 4.52
CA ALA A 52 14.18 13.92 3.68
C ALA A 52 13.81 13.83 2.20
N VAL A 53 12.58 13.39 1.90
CA VAL A 53 12.04 13.39 0.53
C VAL A 53 11.98 14.80 -0.01
N ALA A 54 11.39 15.74 0.74
CA ALA A 54 11.30 17.15 0.38
C ALA A 54 12.69 17.75 0.07
N GLY A 55 13.70 17.45 0.89
CA GLY A 55 15.07 17.88 0.67
C GLY A 55 15.69 17.37 -0.64
N GLY A 56 15.26 16.21 -1.14
CA GLY A 56 15.79 15.61 -2.36
C GLY A 56 15.02 15.94 -3.65
N ILE A 57 13.87 16.62 -3.59
CA ILE A 57 13.02 16.93 -4.76
C ILE A 57 13.81 17.63 -5.88
N ALA A 58 14.66 18.59 -5.54
CA ALA A 58 15.48 19.32 -6.52
C ALA A 58 16.47 18.40 -7.26
N ARG A 59 16.99 17.35 -6.61
CA ARG A 59 17.89 16.38 -7.26
C ARG A 59 17.16 15.51 -8.26
N PHE A 60 15.90 15.18 -8.01
CA PHE A 60 15.05 14.47 -8.96
C PHE A 60 14.79 15.32 -10.22
N PHE A 61 14.28 16.55 -10.05
CA PHE A 61 13.97 17.43 -11.18
C PHE A 61 15.21 17.91 -11.93
N GLY A 62 16.36 18.05 -11.25
CA GLY A 62 17.63 18.38 -11.90
C GLY A 62 18.12 17.37 -12.94
N GLN A 63 17.56 16.15 -12.98
CA GLN A 63 17.85 15.16 -14.01
C GLN A 63 16.88 15.20 -15.21
N ILE A 64 15.78 15.95 -15.10
CA ILE A 64 14.65 15.90 -16.01
C ILE A 64 14.61 17.15 -16.88
N ALA A 65 14.51 16.98 -18.19
CA ALA A 65 14.45 18.08 -19.16
C ALA A 65 13.02 18.49 -19.56
N ALA A 66 11.99 17.89 -18.96
CA ALA A 66 10.59 18.25 -19.21
C ALA A 66 10.33 19.70 -18.76
N THR A 67 9.60 20.45 -19.58
CA THR A 67 9.24 21.85 -19.30
C THR A 67 7.76 22.04 -18.99
N ASP A 68 6.97 20.96 -19.09
CA ASP A 68 5.54 20.95 -18.83
C ASP A 68 5.22 19.86 -17.79
N ILE A 69 5.16 20.24 -16.51
CA ILE A 69 5.19 19.30 -15.37
C ILE A 69 3.98 19.53 -14.46
N HIS A 70 3.27 18.45 -14.11
CA HIS A 70 2.32 18.46 -13.02
C HIS A 70 2.90 17.73 -11.80
N VAL A 71 2.70 18.28 -10.60
CA VAL A 71 3.10 17.66 -9.33
C VAL A 71 1.92 17.61 -8.36
N GLY A 72 1.51 16.39 -8.01
CA GLY A 72 0.43 16.13 -7.06
C GLY A 72 0.92 15.30 -5.88
N VAL A 73 0.24 15.43 -4.75
CA VAL A 73 0.50 14.64 -3.54
C VAL A 73 -0.81 14.05 -3.05
N ILE A 74 -0.81 12.76 -2.70
CA ILE A 74 -1.89 12.10 -1.95
C ILE A 74 -1.30 11.45 -0.71
N SER A 75 -2.10 11.25 0.34
CA SER A 75 -1.68 10.53 1.55
C SER A 75 -2.02 9.03 1.48
N SER A 76 -1.50 8.22 2.40
CA SER A 76 -1.87 6.80 2.56
C SER A 76 -3.26 6.61 3.19
N THR A 77 -3.93 7.69 3.61
CA THR A 77 -5.19 7.62 4.35
C THR A 77 -6.40 7.51 3.44
N ILE A 78 -7.16 6.41 3.62
CA ILE A 78 -8.31 6.09 2.79
C ILE A 78 -9.42 5.37 3.55
N ASP A 79 -10.67 5.59 3.13
CA ASP A 79 -11.82 4.84 3.66
C ASP A 79 -11.77 3.37 3.21
N GLN A 80 -11.63 2.47 4.19
CA GLN A 80 -11.64 1.01 4.03
C GLN A 80 -12.90 0.38 4.65
N GLY A 81 -13.96 1.18 4.83
CA GLY A 81 -15.26 0.80 5.38
C GLY A 81 -15.32 0.58 6.88
N GLY A 82 -14.18 0.54 7.56
CA GLY A 82 -14.09 0.42 9.01
C GLY A 82 -13.99 1.77 9.74
N ASP A 83 -14.11 1.74 11.06
CA ASP A 83 -14.20 2.94 11.91
C ASP A 83 -12.85 3.46 12.44
N ILE A 84 -11.74 2.81 12.07
CA ILE A 84 -10.39 3.22 12.49
C ILE A 84 -9.98 4.53 11.79
N CYS A 85 -10.35 4.71 10.51
CA CYS A 85 -10.04 5.89 9.70
C CYS A 85 -11.13 6.98 9.75
N ASP A 86 -12.02 6.97 10.75
CA ASP A 86 -13.06 7.99 10.91
C ASP A 86 -12.45 9.37 11.26
N ARG A 87 -12.87 10.42 10.55
CA ARG A 87 -12.47 11.82 10.80
C ARG A 87 -12.86 12.29 12.20
N SER A 88 -13.92 11.73 12.78
CA SER A 88 -14.33 12.05 14.17
C SER A 88 -13.24 11.71 15.20
N ARG A 89 -12.27 10.87 14.83
CA ARG A 89 -11.13 10.47 15.65
C ARG A 89 -9.87 11.31 15.43
N GLY A 90 -9.97 12.38 14.63
CA GLY A 90 -8.84 13.27 14.34
C GLY A 90 -7.97 12.83 13.16
N ASN A 91 -8.37 11.82 12.41
CA ASN A 91 -7.70 11.39 11.19
C ASN A 91 -7.97 12.33 10.01
N ASN A 92 -7.03 12.41 9.07
CA ASN A 92 -7.23 13.14 7.82
C ASN A 92 -8.01 12.29 6.79
N GLY A 93 -9.31 12.52 6.66
CA GLY A 93 -10.16 11.82 5.68
C GLY A 93 -9.89 12.25 4.23
N ASP A 94 -8.67 12.03 3.75
CA ASP A 94 -8.15 12.45 2.45
C ASP A 94 -8.68 11.59 1.30
N SER A 95 -9.01 10.32 1.58
CA SER A 95 -9.70 9.42 0.64
C SER A 95 -8.98 9.22 -0.69
N GLY A 96 -7.65 9.32 -0.72
CA GLY A 96 -6.85 9.25 -1.94
C GLY A 96 -7.03 10.45 -2.88
N ARG A 97 -7.54 11.58 -2.39
CA ARG A 97 -7.66 12.84 -3.13
C ARG A 97 -6.39 13.68 -3.03
N LEU A 98 -6.20 14.56 -4.01
CA LEU A 98 -5.06 15.45 -4.06
C LEU A 98 -5.02 16.40 -2.87
N LEU A 99 -3.85 16.51 -2.24
CA LEU A 99 -3.59 17.44 -1.17
C LEU A 99 -3.22 18.80 -1.74
N ASN A 100 -3.69 19.85 -1.09
CA ASN A 100 -3.32 21.22 -1.40
C ASN A 100 -2.85 22.02 -0.18
N ARG A 101 -2.60 21.38 0.97
CA ARG A 101 -2.37 22.04 2.26
C ARG A 101 -0.91 22.00 2.69
N THR A 102 -0.55 22.87 3.63
CA THR A 102 0.76 22.91 4.29
C THR A 102 0.80 22.12 5.60
N HIS A 103 -0.35 21.97 6.29
CA HIS A 103 -0.50 21.22 7.54
C HIS A 103 -1.94 20.68 7.67
N PHE A 104 -2.12 19.63 8.48
CA PHE A 104 -3.44 19.10 8.84
C PHE A 104 -3.85 19.48 10.28
N GLY A 105 -5.16 19.57 10.53
CA GLY A 105 -5.72 19.76 11.89
C GLY A 105 -6.44 21.10 12.11
N ALA A 106 -6.62 21.49 13.38
CA ALA A 106 -7.28 22.75 13.75
C ALA A 106 -6.52 23.99 13.27
N ASP A 107 -5.21 23.85 13.10
CA ASP A 107 -4.31 24.82 12.47
C ASP A 107 -4.04 24.44 11.00
N ALA A 108 -5.03 23.84 10.30
CA ALA A 108 -4.90 23.50 8.89
C ALA A 108 -4.35 24.70 8.13
N GLY A 109 -3.11 24.53 7.65
CA GLY A 109 -2.40 25.63 7.03
C GLY A 109 -3.10 26.06 5.75
N PRO A 110 -2.81 27.28 5.24
CA PRO A 110 -3.39 27.73 3.99
C PRO A 110 -3.08 26.73 2.87
N SER A 111 -3.89 26.76 1.82
CA SER A 111 -3.54 26.06 0.60
C SER A 111 -2.17 26.53 0.11
N VAL A 112 -1.33 25.58 -0.30
CA VAL A 112 -0.05 25.84 -0.95
C VAL A 112 -0.33 26.67 -2.20
N HIS A 113 0.30 27.83 -2.30
CA HIS A 113 0.09 28.76 -3.40
C HIS A 113 0.43 28.10 -4.75
N GLY A 114 -0.51 28.15 -5.70
CA GLY A 114 -0.41 27.48 -6.99
C GLY A 114 -0.90 26.02 -6.98
N ALA A 115 -1.28 25.46 -5.83
CA ALA A 115 -1.87 24.13 -5.71
C ALA A 115 -3.37 24.18 -5.39
N GLU A 116 -4.05 25.30 -5.62
CA GLU A 116 -5.47 25.47 -5.26
C GLU A 116 -6.38 24.44 -5.95
N ALA A 117 -5.96 23.93 -7.11
CA ALA A 117 -6.62 22.85 -7.85
C ALA A 117 -6.20 21.43 -7.41
N GLY A 118 -5.41 21.28 -6.34
CA GLY A 118 -4.88 20.00 -5.83
C GLY A 118 -3.48 19.64 -6.35
N PHE A 119 -2.93 20.39 -7.30
CA PHE A 119 -1.61 20.09 -7.86
C PHE A 119 -0.93 21.35 -8.37
N LEU A 120 0.39 21.29 -8.49
CA LEU A 120 1.21 22.34 -9.08
C LEU A 120 1.41 22.05 -10.57
N SER A 121 1.39 23.09 -11.40
CA SER A 121 1.66 22.97 -12.83
C SER A 121 2.71 23.99 -13.28
N LEU A 122 3.79 23.48 -13.88
CA LEU A 122 4.79 24.26 -14.61
C LEU A 122 4.53 24.09 -16.10
N GLY A 123 4.59 25.16 -16.88
CA GLY A 123 4.40 25.11 -18.33
C GLY A 123 3.35 26.11 -18.84
N PRO A 124 2.81 25.92 -20.05
CA PRO A 124 1.82 26.82 -20.64
C PRO A 124 0.58 27.00 -19.76
N GLY A 125 0.38 28.21 -19.23
CA GLY A 125 -0.74 28.50 -18.33
C GLY A 125 -0.63 27.82 -16.96
N GLY A 126 0.57 27.37 -16.58
CA GLY A 126 0.83 26.72 -15.30
C GLY A 126 0.60 27.63 -14.10
N SER A 127 0.37 27.01 -12.95
CA SER A 127 0.14 27.67 -11.67
C SER A 127 1.42 28.17 -10.98
N VAL A 128 2.60 27.72 -11.43
CA VAL A 128 3.91 28.21 -10.96
C VAL A 128 4.77 28.72 -12.12
N PRO A 129 5.59 29.77 -11.88
CA PRO A 129 6.30 30.46 -12.96
C PRO A 129 7.58 29.76 -13.44
N ASP A 130 8.21 28.97 -12.59
CA ASP A 130 9.51 28.34 -12.85
C ASP A 130 9.74 27.08 -12.01
N MET A 131 10.79 26.34 -12.36
CA MET A 131 11.17 25.09 -11.69
C MET A 131 11.53 25.31 -10.21
N ALA A 132 12.19 26.42 -9.87
CA ALA A 132 12.58 26.69 -8.48
C ALA A 132 11.33 26.84 -7.58
N THR A 133 10.31 27.54 -8.08
CA THR A 133 9.02 27.68 -7.41
C THR A 133 8.28 26.34 -7.36
N LEU A 134 8.31 25.55 -8.44
CA LEU A 134 7.72 24.20 -8.44
C LEU A 134 8.33 23.32 -7.34
N GLU A 135 9.66 23.29 -7.25
CA GLU A 135 10.40 22.52 -6.25
C GLU A 135 10.10 22.99 -4.82
N GLU A 136 10.04 24.30 -4.58
CA GLU A 136 9.69 24.86 -3.27
C GLU A 136 8.26 24.46 -2.84
N ARG A 137 7.28 24.64 -3.73
CA ARG A 137 5.87 24.33 -3.42
C ARG A 137 5.62 22.82 -3.32
N ALA A 138 6.35 22.01 -4.09
CA ALA A 138 6.26 20.55 -3.97
C ALA A 138 6.75 20.07 -2.60
N LYS A 139 7.78 20.71 -2.02
CA LYS A 139 8.22 20.44 -0.64
C LYS A 139 7.11 20.74 0.36
N GLU A 140 6.44 21.88 0.20
CA GLU A 140 5.32 22.26 1.07
C GLU A 140 4.18 21.24 1.01
N LEU A 141 3.83 20.73 -0.19
CA LEU A 141 2.81 19.70 -0.34
C LEU A 141 3.20 18.36 0.29
N VAL A 142 4.45 17.91 0.11
CA VAL A 142 4.94 16.66 0.73
C VAL A 142 4.91 16.75 2.25
N LEU A 143 5.31 17.89 2.82
CA LEU A 143 5.24 18.15 4.25
C LEU A 143 3.79 18.29 4.76
N GLY A 144 2.88 18.77 3.90
CA GLY A 144 1.45 18.91 4.21
C GLY A 144 0.66 17.60 4.23
N ALA A 145 1.27 16.47 3.86
CA ALA A 145 0.75 15.14 4.17
C ALA A 145 0.59 14.95 5.69
N ASP A 146 1.53 15.54 6.46
CA ASP A 146 1.55 15.53 7.92
C ASP A 146 1.61 14.10 8.50
N GLU A 147 1.34 13.92 9.79
CA GLU A 147 1.45 12.61 10.48
C GLU A 147 0.13 12.12 11.07
N TYR A 148 -1.03 12.57 10.56
CA TYR A 148 -2.36 12.27 11.13
C TYR A 148 -3.13 11.17 10.42
N GLY A 149 -2.42 10.13 9.97
CA GLY A 149 -2.98 8.96 9.33
C GLY A 149 -3.77 8.08 10.30
N CYS A 150 -4.46 7.08 9.75
CA CYS A 150 -5.39 6.28 10.54
C CYS A 150 -4.81 5.01 11.16
N GLY A 151 -3.50 4.78 11.12
CA GLY A 151 -2.86 3.61 11.74
C GLY A 151 -3.12 2.28 11.01
N ILE A 152 -3.70 2.34 9.81
CA ILE A 152 -3.70 1.28 8.82
C ILE A 152 -3.28 1.93 7.51
N GLU A 153 -2.02 1.75 7.16
CA GLU A 153 -1.44 2.43 6.00
C GLU A 153 -1.79 1.71 4.71
N SER A 154 -2.44 2.43 3.80
CA SER A 154 -2.93 1.86 2.55
C SER A 154 -2.45 2.64 1.33
N PRO A 155 -1.12 2.88 1.19
CA PRO A 155 -0.58 3.66 0.09
C PRO A 155 -0.88 3.02 -1.28
N LEU A 156 -0.96 1.69 -1.39
CA LEU A 156 -1.24 1.04 -2.67
C LEU A 156 -2.70 1.26 -3.10
N GLU A 157 -3.66 1.16 -2.17
CA GLU A 157 -5.05 1.42 -2.49
C GLU A 157 -5.31 2.92 -2.73
N ALA A 158 -4.68 3.82 -1.96
CA ALA A 158 -4.73 5.26 -2.24
C ALA A 158 -4.23 5.60 -3.66
N MET A 159 -3.08 5.03 -4.04
CA MET A 159 -2.57 5.12 -5.41
C MET A 159 -3.58 4.56 -6.42
N TYR A 160 -4.11 3.37 -6.21
CA TYR A 160 -5.02 2.73 -7.17
C TYR A 160 -6.31 3.53 -7.39
N ARG A 161 -6.94 4.01 -6.32
CA ARG A 161 -8.19 4.80 -6.41
C ARG A 161 -7.96 6.03 -7.26
N PHE A 162 -6.87 6.76 -7.02
CA PHE A 162 -6.54 7.96 -7.77
C PHE A 162 -6.06 7.67 -9.20
N VAL A 163 -5.23 6.66 -9.41
CA VAL A 163 -4.53 6.45 -10.68
C VAL A 163 -5.39 5.69 -11.70
N ALA A 164 -6.05 4.60 -11.28
CA ALA A 164 -6.54 3.60 -12.22
C ALA A 164 -7.96 3.09 -11.96
N GLN A 165 -8.57 3.33 -10.79
CA GLN A 165 -9.91 2.80 -10.54
C GLN A 165 -10.95 3.50 -11.44
N PRO A 166 -11.70 2.78 -12.29
CA PRO A 166 -12.69 3.42 -13.17
C PRO A 166 -13.81 4.12 -12.40
N ASP A 167 -14.30 3.45 -11.34
CA ASP A 167 -15.46 3.85 -10.56
C ASP A 167 -15.18 3.85 -9.03
N PRO A 168 -14.28 4.72 -8.55
CA PRO A 168 -13.87 4.75 -7.15
C PRO A 168 -15.08 5.00 -6.23
N PRO A 169 -15.26 4.19 -5.17
CA PRO A 169 -16.38 4.37 -4.25
C PRO A 169 -16.24 5.69 -3.49
N LEU A 170 -17.35 6.42 -3.33
CA LEU A 170 -17.37 7.61 -2.47
C LEU A 170 -17.17 7.22 -1.00
N ARG A 171 -17.74 6.08 -0.60
CA ARG A 171 -17.62 5.47 0.72
C ARG A 171 -18.04 4.01 0.67
N PHE A 172 -17.82 3.29 1.75
CA PHE A 172 -18.48 2.01 2.02
C PHE A 172 -19.62 2.18 3.03
N THR A 173 -20.68 1.39 2.88
CA THR A 173 -21.77 1.30 3.85
C THR A 173 -21.89 -0.12 4.36
N ILE A 174 -22.21 -0.27 5.64
CA ILE A 174 -22.41 -1.57 6.27
C ILE A 174 -23.91 -1.89 6.32
N ASP A 175 -24.31 -3.02 5.73
CA ASP A 175 -25.70 -3.47 5.73
C ASP A 175 -26.13 -4.12 7.06
N SER A 176 -27.39 -4.55 7.16
CA SER A 176 -27.92 -5.20 8.37
C SER A 176 -27.33 -6.59 8.63
N ALA A 177 -26.69 -7.21 7.64
CA ALA A 177 -25.92 -8.44 7.76
C ALA A 177 -24.43 -8.15 8.02
N ALA A 178 -24.11 -6.93 8.44
CA ALA A 178 -22.76 -6.46 8.73
C ALA A 178 -21.80 -6.57 7.54
N ARG A 179 -22.28 -6.45 6.30
CA ARG A 179 -21.47 -6.54 5.07
C ARG A 179 -21.20 -5.16 4.49
N ALA A 180 -19.95 -4.92 4.10
CA ALA A 180 -19.56 -3.71 3.41
C ALA A 180 -19.95 -3.77 1.92
N GLU A 181 -20.62 -2.71 1.46
CA GLU A 181 -20.93 -2.49 0.06
C GLU A 181 -20.50 -1.06 -0.36
N PRO A 182 -19.89 -0.91 -1.56
CA PRO A 182 -19.48 0.39 -2.06
C PRO A 182 -20.71 1.22 -2.42
N THR A 183 -20.76 2.47 -1.95
CA THR A 183 -21.87 3.39 -2.21
C THR A 183 -21.38 4.67 -2.88
N GLY A 184 -22.07 5.07 -3.95
CA GLY A 184 -21.76 6.28 -4.72
C GLY A 184 -20.45 6.17 -5.51
N VAL A 185 -20.16 7.20 -6.30
CA VAL A 185 -18.88 7.35 -7.02
C VAL A 185 -18.22 8.63 -6.53
N ASP A 186 -16.91 8.59 -6.28
CA ASP A 186 -16.15 9.77 -5.94
C ASP A 186 -15.84 10.63 -7.17
N TYR A 187 -16.84 11.38 -7.64
CA TYR A 187 -16.66 12.28 -8.79
C TYR A 187 -15.70 13.45 -8.50
N ALA A 188 -15.45 13.80 -7.23
CA ALA A 188 -14.45 14.81 -6.90
C ALA A 188 -13.05 14.28 -7.21
N LEU A 189 -12.74 13.05 -6.79
CA LEU A 189 -11.50 12.36 -7.15
C LEU A 189 -11.38 12.22 -8.67
N LEU A 190 -12.46 11.85 -9.37
CA LEU A 190 -12.44 11.74 -10.84
C LEU A 190 -12.15 13.08 -11.53
N ALA A 191 -12.74 14.17 -11.04
CA ALA A 191 -12.47 15.51 -11.55
C ALA A 191 -11.00 15.94 -11.33
N GLU A 192 -10.45 15.69 -10.13
CA GLU A 192 -9.04 15.92 -9.81
C GLU A 192 -8.13 15.10 -10.72
N ARG A 193 -8.41 13.80 -10.89
CA ARG A 193 -7.67 12.90 -11.78
C ARG A 193 -7.64 13.40 -13.22
N ARG A 194 -8.78 13.84 -13.74
CA ARG A 194 -8.89 14.40 -15.10
C ARG A 194 -8.08 15.69 -15.25
N ALA A 195 -8.08 16.56 -14.25
CA ALA A 195 -7.33 17.81 -14.28
C ALA A 195 -5.82 17.56 -14.18
N PHE A 196 -5.42 16.56 -13.40
CA PHE A 196 -4.03 16.22 -13.15
C PHE A 196 -3.38 15.41 -14.28
N PHE A 197 -3.93 14.26 -14.67
CA PHE A 197 -3.27 13.39 -15.65
C PHE A 197 -3.55 13.83 -17.08
N ARG A 198 -2.47 14.04 -17.84
CA ARG A 198 -2.54 14.38 -19.26
C ARG A 198 -2.31 13.12 -20.09
N PRO A 199 -3.20 12.71 -21.00
CA PRO A 199 -3.09 11.41 -21.67
C PRO A 199 -1.80 11.16 -22.46
N ASP A 200 -1.03 12.21 -22.80
CA ASP A 200 0.22 12.18 -23.56
C ASP A 200 1.49 12.40 -22.71
N SER A 201 1.37 12.50 -21.38
CA SER A 201 2.53 12.63 -20.48
C SER A 201 3.17 11.29 -20.11
N ALA A 202 4.44 11.32 -19.73
CA ALA A 202 5.02 10.28 -18.89
C ALA A 202 4.52 10.44 -17.46
N VAL A 203 4.48 9.35 -16.69
CA VAL A 203 3.98 9.36 -15.32
C VAL A 203 5.02 8.80 -14.38
N VAL A 204 5.25 9.51 -13.29
CA VAL A 204 6.06 9.05 -12.16
C VAL A 204 5.18 8.97 -10.95
N ILE A 205 5.20 7.82 -10.28
CA ILE A 205 4.56 7.63 -8.99
C ILE A 205 5.68 7.36 -7.99
N LEU A 206 5.74 8.14 -6.91
CA LEU A 206 6.71 7.94 -5.83
C LEU A 206 5.96 7.62 -4.53
N ILE A 207 6.07 6.38 -4.07
CA ILE A 207 5.53 5.96 -2.78
C ILE A 207 6.62 6.10 -1.70
N VAL A 208 6.27 6.69 -0.57
CA VAL A 208 7.17 6.83 0.58
C VAL A 208 6.44 6.34 1.82
N SER A 209 6.94 5.27 2.44
CA SER A 209 6.34 4.69 3.64
C SER A 209 7.40 4.02 4.50
N ASP A 210 7.26 4.17 5.82
CA ASP A 210 8.02 3.44 6.82
C ASP A 210 7.23 2.28 7.45
N GLU A 211 6.05 2.01 6.91
CA GLU A 211 5.16 0.90 7.23
C GLU A 211 5.15 -0.11 6.07
N ASP A 212 4.43 -1.22 6.24
CA ASP A 212 4.04 -2.08 5.12
C ASP A 212 2.62 -1.75 4.67
N ASP A 213 2.28 -2.15 3.44
CA ASP A 213 0.93 -1.93 2.91
C ASP A 213 -0.12 -2.83 3.61
N ALA A 214 -1.10 -2.18 4.22
CA ALA A 214 -2.26 -2.77 4.85
C ALA A 214 -3.57 -2.38 4.14
N SER A 215 -3.54 -2.30 2.81
CA SER A 215 -4.69 -2.00 1.95
C SER A 215 -5.79 -3.08 2.03
N ILE A 216 -6.61 -3.02 3.07
CA ILE A 216 -7.75 -3.90 3.35
C ILE A 216 -8.81 -3.73 2.26
N ASP A 217 -9.21 -4.84 1.66
CA ASP A 217 -10.38 -4.97 0.82
C ASP A 217 -11.63 -5.08 1.71
N PRO A 218 -12.51 -4.06 1.74
CA PRO A 218 -13.69 -4.07 2.60
C PRO A 218 -14.65 -5.22 2.28
N ARG A 219 -14.67 -5.67 1.02
CA ARG A 219 -15.57 -6.70 0.50
C ARG A 219 -14.99 -8.11 0.60
N ALA A 220 -13.74 -8.25 1.00
CA ALA A 220 -13.14 -9.55 1.31
C ALA A 220 -14.02 -10.31 2.31
N LEU A 221 -13.91 -11.64 2.29
CA LEU A 221 -14.64 -12.51 3.22
C LEU A 221 -16.17 -12.28 3.18
N GLY A 222 -16.72 -12.09 1.97
CA GLY A 222 -18.16 -11.90 1.76
C GLY A 222 -18.71 -10.60 2.35
N GLY A 223 -17.92 -9.53 2.34
CA GLY A 223 -18.29 -8.24 2.90
C GLY A 223 -17.82 -7.98 4.34
N LEU A 224 -17.08 -8.91 4.95
CA LEU A 224 -16.59 -8.75 6.34
C LEU A 224 -15.16 -8.20 6.42
N GLY A 225 -14.50 -7.96 5.29
CA GLY A 225 -13.10 -7.50 5.20
C GLY A 225 -12.85 -6.19 5.95
N TYR A 226 -13.80 -5.24 5.89
CA TYR A 226 -13.72 -3.96 6.63
C TYR A 226 -13.53 -4.14 8.15
N GLY A 227 -13.89 -5.30 8.71
CA GLY A 227 -13.66 -5.63 10.10
C GLY A 227 -12.17 -5.64 10.48
N PHE A 228 -11.26 -5.86 9.53
CA PHE A 228 -9.81 -5.70 9.75
C PHE A 228 -9.36 -4.24 9.86
N ALA A 229 -10.19 -3.32 9.38
CA ALA A 229 -10.04 -1.88 9.54
C ALA A 229 -11.01 -1.28 10.57
N SER A 230 -11.54 -2.10 11.49
CA SER A 230 -12.52 -1.69 12.50
C SER A 230 -12.05 -2.03 13.92
N LEU A 231 -12.39 -1.16 14.89
CA LEU A 231 -12.20 -1.44 16.32
C LEU A 231 -12.96 -2.68 16.74
N ARG A 232 -14.17 -2.88 16.23
CA ARG A 232 -15.00 -4.04 16.53
C ARG A 232 -15.09 -4.92 15.31
N PHE A 233 -14.50 -6.11 15.38
CA PHE A 233 -14.76 -7.08 14.33
C PHE A 233 -16.22 -7.54 14.44
N PRO A 234 -16.95 -7.62 13.31
CA PRO A 234 -18.34 -8.08 13.33
C PRO A 234 -18.49 -9.43 14.03
N TYR A 235 -19.54 -9.58 14.84
CA TYR A 235 -19.89 -10.82 15.56
C TYR A 235 -18.93 -11.24 16.68
N SER A 236 -17.80 -10.55 16.86
CA SER A 236 -16.90 -10.84 17.98
C SER A 236 -17.44 -10.30 19.29
N GLN A 237 -17.44 -11.14 20.31
CA GLN A 237 -17.71 -10.78 21.71
C GLN A 237 -16.43 -10.76 22.57
N VAL A 238 -15.29 -11.20 22.01
CA VAL A 238 -14.00 -11.17 22.68
C VAL A 238 -13.47 -9.73 22.69
N SER A 239 -13.51 -9.09 23.86
CA SER A 239 -13.00 -7.73 24.03
C SER A 239 -11.48 -7.73 24.10
N ARG A 240 -10.86 -6.70 23.52
CA ARG A 240 -9.45 -6.37 23.80
C ARG A 240 -9.27 -5.90 25.25
N PRO A 241 -8.04 -5.89 25.79
CA PRO A 241 -7.76 -5.50 27.18
C PRO A 241 -8.30 -4.12 27.54
N VAL A 242 -8.24 -3.19 26.58
CA VAL A 242 -8.87 -1.88 26.68
C VAL A 242 -10.18 -1.91 25.91
N ALA A 243 -11.32 -1.89 26.61
CA ALA A 243 -12.64 -2.00 26.00
C ALA A 243 -12.94 -0.95 24.90
N ALA A 244 -12.32 0.24 25.01
CA ALA A 244 -12.42 1.28 23.98
C ALA A 244 -11.78 0.87 22.64
N LEU A 245 -10.86 -0.11 22.63
CA LEU A 245 -10.24 -0.67 21.44
C LEU A 245 -11.10 -1.77 20.78
N GLY A 246 -12.30 -2.05 21.30
CA GLY A 246 -13.27 -2.94 20.69
C GLY A 246 -12.95 -4.43 20.82
N THR A 247 -13.23 -5.20 19.78
CA THR A 247 -13.27 -6.68 19.80
C THR A 247 -12.36 -7.33 18.77
N THR A 248 -11.92 -8.55 19.05
CA THR A 248 -10.87 -9.21 18.28
C THR A 248 -11.37 -9.87 16.99
N ALA A 249 -10.45 -10.12 16.05
CA ALA A 249 -10.70 -10.79 14.78
C ALA A 249 -10.93 -12.30 14.96
N PRO A 250 -11.53 -12.98 13.98
CA PRO A 250 -11.53 -14.43 13.91
C PRO A 250 -10.10 -14.95 13.70
N ARG A 251 -9.76 -16.08 14.31
CA ARG A 251 -8.48 -16.77 14.09
C ARG A 251 -8.52 -17.66 12.86
N GLY A 252 -7.35 -18.12 12.41
CA GLY A 252 -7.23 -19.17 11.39
C GLY A 252 -7.50 -20.58 11.95
N THR A 253 -7.86 -21.51 11.07
CA THR A 253 -7.89 -22.96 11.36
C THR A 253 -6.52 -23.48 11.78
N SER A 254 -6.47 -24.66 12.39
CA SER A 254 -5.22 -25.31 12.83
C SER A 254 -4.19 -25.44 11.69
N ALA A 255 -4.65 -25.67 10.45
CA ALA A 255 -3.79 -25.74 9.26
C ALA A 255 -3.03 -24.43 9.00
N CYS A 256 -3.61 -23.28 9.34
CA CYS A 256 -2.97 -21.99 9.15
C CYS A 256 -1.70 -21.81 9.97
N ALA A 257 -1.50 -22.55 11.06
CA ALA A 257 -0.30 -22.47 11.90
C ALA A 257 0.92 -23.15 11.27
N THR A 258 0.70 -24.14 10.39
CA THR A 258 1.78 -24.91 9.75
C THR A 258 1.96 -24.54 8.29
N ASP A 259 0.87 -24.40 7.53
CA ASP A 259 0.87 -24.04 6.12
C ASP A 259 -0.21 -22.98 5.85
N PRO A 260 0.15 -21.69 5.87
CA PRO A 260 -0.79 -20.58 5.68
C PRO A 260 -1.28 -20.46 4.23
N PHE A 261 -0.69 -21.20 3.28
CA PHE A 261 -1.09 -21.22 1.87
C PHE A 261 -1.92 -22.46 1.50
N SER A 262 -2.03 -23.44 2.41
CA SER A 262 -2.92 -24.58 2.25
C SER A 262 -4.37 -24.16 2.01
N ALA A 263 -5.08 -24.92 1.18
CA ALA A 263 -6.52 -24.77 0.97
C ALA A 263 -7.34 -25.02 2.27
N ASP A 264 -6.75 -25.67 3.27
CA ASP A 264 -7.33 -25.91 4.59
C ASP A 264 -7.08 -24.75 5.57
N CYS A 265 -6.15 -23.83 5.25
CA CYS A 265 -6.00 -22.59 6.01
C CYS A 265 -7.16 -21.63 5.70
N ARG A 266 -8.08 -21.50 6.66
CA ARG A 266 -9.32 -20.74 6.51
C ARG A 266 -9.63 -19.98 7.78
N SER A 267 -10.32 -18.85 7.62
CA SER A 267 -10.81 -18.09 8.77
C SER A 267 -11.94 -18.84 9.48
N CYS A 268 -11.89 -18.89 10.81
CA CYS A 268 -12.93 -19.55 11.61
C CYS A 268 -14.31 -18.90 11.46
N ILE A 269 -14.38 -17.60 11.13
CA ILE A 269 -15.67 -16.93 10.90
C ILE A 269 -16.48 -17.55 9.76
N ARG A 270 -15.82 -18.27 8.84
CA ARG A 270 -16.50 -18.96 7.74
C ARG A 270 -17.50 -20.01 8.23
N ALA A 271 -17.29 -20.57 9.43
CA ALA A 271 -18.22 -21.54 10.03
C ALA A 271 -19.64 -21.00 10.17
N ARG A 272 -19.84 -19.68 10.28
CA ARG A 272 -21.13 -19.05 10.56
C ARG A 272 -22.10 -19.14 9.39
N ASP A 273 -21.69 -18.68 8.21
CA ASP A 273 -22.58 -18.45 7.06
C ASP A 273 -22.33 -19.41 5.88
N CYS A 274 -21.65 -20.55 6.12
CA CYS A 274 -21.42 -21.58 5.11
C CYS A 274 -22.49 -22.69 5.15
N ASP A 275 -22.71 -23.34 3.99
CA ASP A 275 -23.58 -24.52 3.89
C ASP A 275 -22.94 -25.71 4.64
N PRO A 276 -23.55 -26.24 5.71
CA PRO A 276 -22.98 -27.33 6.50
C PRO A 276 -22.74 -28.63 5.71
N SER A 277 -23.42 -28.81 4.56
CA SER A 277 -23.24 -29.97 3.70
C SER A 277 -21.97 -29.90 2.85
N GLU A 278 -21.39 -28.71 2.68
CA GLU A 278 -20.13 -28.52 1.97
C GLU A 278 -18.97 -29.09 2.82
N PRO A 279 -18.15 -30.00 2.28
CA PRO A 279 -17.00 -30.56 3.00
C PRO A 279 -16.08 -29.47 3.58
N ALA A 280 -15.98 -28.38 2.83
CA ALA A 280 -15.23 -27.20 3.21
C ALA A 280 -15.75 -26.51 4.49
N CYS A 281 -17.07 -26.43 4.65
CA CYS A 281 -17.72 -25.86 5.82
C CYS A 281 -17.61 -26.81 7.01
N ALA A 282 -17.86 -28.10 6.76
CA ALA A 282 -17.76 -29.15 7.77
C ALA A 282 -16.36 -29.21 8.39
N ALA A 283 -15.30 -29.06 7.58
CA ALA A 283 -13.92 -29.03 8.05
C ALA A 283 -13.64 -27.85 9.00
N VAL A 284 -14.04 -26.62 8.62
CA VAL A 284 -13.85 -25.43 9.50
C VAL A 284 -14.66 -25.59 10.79
N ARG A 285 -15.90 -26.07 10.71
CA ARG A 285 -16.74 -26.36 11.89
C ARG A 285 -16.18 -27.48 12.77
N ALA A 286 -15.34 -28.36 12.23
CA ALA A 286 -14.73 -29.46 12.96
C ALA A 286 -13.39 -29.08 13.61
N ASP A 287 -12.70 -28.06 13.09
CA ASP A 287 -11.38 -27.61 13.53
C ASP A 287 -11.37 -27.19 15.02
N ALA A 288 -10.30 -27.55 15.73
CA ALA A 288 -10.15 -27.28 17.15
C ALA A 288 -10.03 -25.78 17.46
N GLU A 289 -9.31 -25.03 16.62
CA GLU A 289 -9.15 -23.58 16.78
C GLU A 289 -10.49 -22.85 16.65
N CYS A 290 -11.37 -23.34 15.77
CA CYS A 290 -12.68 -22.72 15.54
C CYS A 290 -13.75 -23.07 16.59
N LYS A 291 -13.47 -24.02 17.49
CA LYS A 291 -14.35 -24.40 18.62
C LYS A 291 -13.86 -23.89 19.97
N THR A 292 -12.71 -23.22 19.98
CA THR A 292 -12.06 -22.81 21.22
C THR A 292 -12.24 -21.32 21.44
N SER A 293 -12.84 -20.96 22.56
CA SER A 293 -12.83 -19.59 23.06
C SER A 293 -11.48 -19.28 23.70
N PRO A 294 -10.90 -18.08 23.46
CA PRO A 294 -9.71 -17.64 24.16
C PRO A 294 -9.98 -17.06 25.56
N VAL A 295 -11.25 -16.97 25.97
CA VAL A 295 -11.64 -16.35 27.25
C VAL A 295 -12.19 -17.42 28.19
N ASP A 296 -11.56 -17.55 29.35
CA ASP A 296 -11.93 -18.51 30.38
C ASP A 296 -13.40 -18.36 30.81
N GLY A 297 -14.12 -19.48 30.81
CA GLY A 297 -15.54 -19.53 31.21
C GLY A 297 -16.52 -18.94 30.20
N GLN A 298 -16.06 -18.52 29.01
CA GLN A 298 -16.90 -18.08 27.91
C GLN A 298 -16.74 -19.03 26.72
N SER A 299 -17.82 -19.30 26.02
CA SER A 299 -17.83 -20.21 24.86
C SER A 299 -19.05 -19.93 23.98
N GLY A 300 -19.05 -20.47 22.76
CA GLY A 300 -20.14 -20.34 21.81
C GLY A 300 -19.97 -19.17 20.85
N GLU A 301 -21.06 -18.82 20.18
CA GLU A 301 -21.06 -17.82 19.11
C GLU A 301 -20.48 -16.47 19.57
N GLY A 302 -19.50 -15.96 18.82
CA GLY A 302 -18.80 -14.72 19.12
C GLY A 302 -17.63 -14.84 20.11
N PHE A 303 -17.43 -16.01 20.73
CA PHE A 303 -16.25 -16.31 21.56
C PHE A 303 -15.35 -17.35 20.89
N ASP A 304 -15.93 -18.47 20.44
CA ASP A 304 -15.18 -19.55 19.82
C ASP A 304 -14.60 -19.12 18.46
N GLY A 305 -13.33 -19.44 18.22
CA GLY A 305 -12.68 -19.13 16.94
C GLY A 305 -12.29 -17.67 16.76
N PHE A 306 -12.23 -16.87 17.83
CA PHE A 306 -11.68 -15.51 17.83
C PHE A 306 -10.30 -15.45 18.47
N VAL A 307 -9.47 -14.50 18.06
CA VAL A 307 -8.11 -14.31 18.61
C VAL A 307 -8.19 -13.83 20.07
N ALA A 308 -7.21 -14.21 20.88
CA ALA A 308 -7.15 -13.81 22.29
C ALA A 308 -7.05 -12.29 22.46
N PRO A 309 -7.53 -11.73 23.60
CA PRO A 309 -7.55 -10.29 23.84
C PRO A 309 -6.20 -9.59 23.55
N ASP A 310 -5.09 -10.17 24.02
CA ASP A 310 -3.75 -9.57 23.91
C ASP A 310 -3.05 -9.80 22.56
N ASP A 311 -3.59 -10.65 21.68
CA ASP A 311 -2.91 -11.11 20.45
C ASP A 311 -3.46 -10.47 19.16
N ASP A 312 -4.40 -9.54 19.28
CA ASP A 312 -5.04 -8.87 18.15
C ASP A 312 -4.99 -7.34 18.25
N HIS A 313 -3.79 -6.78 18.42
CA HIS A 313 -3.61 -5.34 18.33
C HIS A 313 -3.90 -4.81 16.91
N LEU A 314 -4.53 -3.64 16.82
CA LEU A 314 -5.03 -3.07 15.55
C LEU A 314 -3.89 -2.75 14.56
N ASN A 315 -2.77 -2.23 15.06
CA ASN A 315 -1.58 -1.94 14.23
C ASN A 315 -1.02 -3.19 13.55
N LEU A 316 -1.33 -4.38 14.05
CA LEU A 316 -0.87 -5.63 13.48
C LEU A 316 -1.88 -6.24 12.51
N ARG A 317 -3.06 -5.65 12.26
CA ARG A 317 -4.11 -6.29 11.46
C ARG A 317 -3.70 -6.59 10.01
N GLY A 318 -2.76 -5.84 9.45
CA GLY A 318 -2.15 -6.13 8.13
C GLY A 318 -1.02 -7.18 8.17
N PHE A 319 -0.54 -7.59 9.34
CA PHE A 319 0.58 -8.51 9.47
C PHE A 319 0.13 -9.98 9.58
N ASP A 320 0.79 -10.84 8.79
CA ASP A 320 0.65 -12.31 8.78
C ASP A 320 -0.81 -12.80 8.79
N MET A 321 -1.64 -12.17 7.95
CA MET A 321 -3.10 -12.32 8.00
C MET A 321 -3.56 -13.77 7.79
N LYS A 322 -2.88 -14.51 6.91
CA LYS A 322 -3.21 -15.91 6.65
C LYS A 322 -2.98 -16.78 7.88
N ARG A 323 -1.81 -16.72 8.51
CA ARG A 323 -1.51 -17.51 9.70
C ARG A 323 -2.39 -17.10 10.88
N ARG A 324 -2.60 -15.79 11.07
CA ARG A 324 -3.34 -15.26 12.23
C ARG A 324 -4.86 -15.37 12.08
N PHE A 325 -5.39 -15.09 10.90
CA PHE A 325 -6.82 -14.92 10.68
C PHE A 325 -7.41 -15.88 9.64
N GLY A 326 -6.58 -16.70 9.00
CA GLY A 326 -7.00 -17.67 7.98
C GLY A 326 -7.50 -17.03 6.69
N VAL A 327 -7.16 -15.77 6.44
CA VAL A 327 -7.59 -15.01 5.26
C VAL A 327 -6.53 -13.98 4.89
N GLU A 328 -6.35 -13.73 3.60
CA GLU A 328 -5.69 -12.51 3.11
C GLU A 328 -6.83 -11.56 2.73
N ALA A 329 -7.07 -10.54 3.56
CA ALA A 329 -8.16 -9.59 3.36
C ALA A 329 -7.67 -8.27 2.75
N ARG A 330 -6.39 -8.18 2.37
CA ARG A 330 -5.89 -7.06 1.55
C ARG A 330 -6.12 -7.31 0.08
N TYR A 331 -6.27 -6.23 -0.69
CA TYR A 331 -6.27 -6.32 -2.15
C TYR A 331 -4.98 -6.98 -2.66
N PRO A 332 -5.04 -7.80 -3.72
CA PRO A 332 -3.86 -8.47 -4.26
C PRO A 332 -2.88 -7.48 -4.91
N ILE A 333 -1.58 -7.77 -4.86
CA ILE A 333 -0.54 -6.92 -5.45
C ILE A 333 -0.73 -6.80 -6.97
N GLU A 334 -1.24 -7.86 -7.59
CA GLU A 334 -1.47 -7.94 -9.03
C GLU A 334 -2.49 -6.88 -9.53
N ARG A 335 -3.41 -6.41 -8.67
CA ARG A 335 -4.30 -5.27 -8.95
C ARG A 335 -3.48 -4.01 -9.26
N TYR A 336 -2.47 -3.74 -8.43
CA TYR A 336 -1.62 -2.56 -8.54
C TYR A 336 -0.63 -2.68 -9.70
N VAL A 337 -0.15 -3.90 -9.98
CA VAL A 337 0.65 -4.16 -11.19
C VAL A 337 -0.19 -3.93 -12.45
N ALA A 338 -1.40 -4.46 -12.50
CA ALA A 338 -2.31 -4.24 -13.63
C ALA A 338 -2.60 -2.75 -13.86
N ALA A 339 -2.81 -1.98 -12.78
CA ALA A 339 -3.04 -0.54 -12.85
C ALA A 339 -1.93 0.23 -13.59
N LEU A 340 -0.66 -0.17 -13.46
CA LEU A 340 0.47 0.54 -14.06
C LEU A 340 0.99 -0.07 -15.37
N THR A 341 0.50 -1.26 -15.74
CA THR A 341 1.05 -2.02 -16.89
C THR A 341 0.01 -2.40 -17.94
N ARG A 342 -1.27 -2.51 -17.57
CA ARG A 342 -2.34 -2.99 -18.47
C ARG A 342 -3.26 -1.86 -18.87
N ARG A 343 -3.69 -1.89 -20.14
CA ARG A 343 -4.69 -0.96 -20.68
C ARG A 343 -6.11 -1.19 -20.16
N GLN A 344 -6.34 -2.30 -19.47
CA GLN A 344 -7.64 -2.62 -18.89
C GLN A 344 -7.50 -3.06 -17.44
N VAL A 345 -8.51 -2.72 -16.64
CA VAL A 345 -8.66 -3.01 -15.22
C VAL A 345 -10.12 -3.37 -14.93
N PRO A 346 -10.42 -4.06 -13.82
CA PRO A 346 -11.81 -4.32 -13.44
C PRO A 346 -12.50 -3.04 -12.92
N ASN A 347 -13.82 -2.96 -13.11
CA ASN A 347 -14.65 -2.07 -12.29
C ASN A 347 -15.02 -2.73 -10.96
N ARG A 348 -15.56 -1.95 -10.03
CA ARG A 348 -15.93 -2.45 -8.69
C ARG A 348 -16.95 -3.60 -8.70
N ALA A 349 -17.75 -3.70 -9.76
CA ALA A 349 -18.77 -4.74 -9.88
C ALA A 349 -18.19 -6.08 -10.33
N SER A 350 -17.06 -6.07 -11.06
CA SER A 350 -16.37 -7.26 -11.55
C SER A 350 -15.09 -7.60 -10.79
N GLU A 351 -14.63 -6.74 -9.88
CA GLU A 351 -13.43 -6.98 -9.07
C GLU A 351 -13.65 -8.07 -8.00
N HIS A 352 -14.91 -8.37 -7.68
CA HIS A 352 -15.29 -9.49 -6.81
C HIS A 352 -16.30 -10.42 -7.50
N PRO A 353 -16.17 -11.74 -7.34
CA PRO A 353 -17.24 -12.69 -7.63
C PRO A 353 -18.53 -12.28 -6.91
N ARG A 354 -19.70 -12.65 -7.44
CA ARG A 354 -20.97 -12.45 -6.71
C ARG A 354 -20.87 -13.05 -5.30
N PRO A 355 -21.37 -12.37 -4.26
CA PRO A 355 -21.15 -12.75 -2.88
C PRO A 355 -21.71 -14.15 -2.60
N SER A 356 -20.82 -15.11 -2.38
CA SER A 356 -21.15 -16.42 -1.83
C SER A 356 -20.07 -16.78 -0.81
N MET A 357 -20.45 -16.82 0.46
CA MET A 357 -19.61 -17.33 1.55
C MET A 357 -19.35 -18.85 1.43
N ALA A 358 -20.09 -19.55 0.56
CA ALA A 358 -20.01 -20.99 0.36
C ALA A 358 -18.93 -21.40 -0.66
N ALA A 359 -18.59 -20.55 -1.63
CA ALA A 359 -17.46 -20.82 -2.51
C ALA A 359 -16.13 -20.60 -1.75
N ALA A 360 -15.04 -21.28 -2.12
CA ALA A 360 -13.69 -20.79 -1.80
C ALA A 360 -13.62 -19.28 -2.11
N PRO A 361 -12.81 -18.43 -1.43
CA PRO A 361 -12.73 -17.02 -1.79
C PRO A 361 -12.51 -16.99 -3.29
N ALA A 362 -13.53 -16.60 -4.07
CA ALA A 362 -13.26 -16.51 -5.48
C ALA A 362 -12.25 -15.36 -5.54
N PRO A 363 -11.04 -15.66 -6.02
CA PRO A 363 -9.95 -14.71 -5.95
C PRO A 363 -10.43 -13.42 -6.58
N TYR A 364 -9.92 -12.29 -6.10
CA TYR A 364 -10.09 -10.99 -6.76
C TYR A 364 -10.12 -11.20 -8.29
N GLU A 365 -11.28 -10.95 -8.89
CA GLU A 365 -11.49 -11.28 -10.29
C GLU A 365 -10.84 -10.17 -11.11
N GLN A 366 -9.74 -10.50 -11.79
CA GLN A 366 -9.08 -9.59 -12.73
C GLN A 366 -9.85 -9.51 -14.06
N ALA A 367 -11.18 -9.61 -14.04
CA ALA A 367 -11.99 -9.48 -15.24
C ALA A 367 -11.79 -8.06 -15.82
N THR A 368 -10.92 -7.96 -16.82
CA THR A 368 -10.51 -6.72 -17.47
C THR A 368 -11.62 -6.24 -18.40
N ASN A 369 -12.60 -5.56 -17.83
CA ASN A 369 -13.80 -5.11 -18.55
C ASN A 369 -13.88 -3.60 -18.76
N CYS A 370 -13.01 -2.82 -18.10
CA CYS A 370 -12.93 -1.38 -18.27
C CYS A 370 -11.57 -0.93 -18.78
N ASP A 371 -11.60 0.11 -19.60
CA ASP A 371 -10.42 0.83 -20.02
C ASP A 371 -9.77 1.50 -18.81
N ASN A 372 -8.47 1.28 -18.65
CA ASN A 372 -7.69 1.86 -17.56
C ASN A 372 -7.59 3.38 -17.78
N PRO A 373 -8.07 4.21 -16.85
CA PRO A 373 -7.99 5.67 -16.93
C PRO A 373 -6.56 6.19 -17.17
N LEU A 374 -5.54 5.51 -16.64
CA LEU A 374 -4.14 5.88 -16.85
C LEU A 374 -3.71 5.73 -18.31
N PHE A 375 -4.38 4.93 -19.13
CA PHE A 375 -4.04 4.74 -20.55
C PHE A 375 -5.12 5.21 -21.49
N SER A 376 -6.03 6.06 -21.01
CA SER A 376 -7.22 6.52 -21.72
C SER A 376 -7.25 8.05 -21.89
N THR A 377 -8.12 8.52 -22.77
CA THR A 377 -8.48 9.93 -22.93
C THR A 377 -9.93 10.16 -22.53
N GLY A 378 -10.39 11.41 -22.49
CA GLY A 378 -11.79 11.70 -22.20
C GLY A 378 -12.23 11.32 -20.78
N LEU A 379 -11.31 11.42 -19.81
CA LEU A 379 -11.54 10.95 -18.43
C LEU A 379 -12.82 11.56 -17.82
N PRO A 380 -13.59 10.79 -17.04
CA PRO A 380 -14.81 11.27 -16.39
C PRO A 380 -14.48 12.31 -15.31
N ALA A 381 -15.40 13.23 -15.06
CA ALA A 381 -15.27 14.26 -14.03
C ALA A 381 -16.57 14.57 -13.28
N LYS A 382 -17.72 14.10 -13.77
CA LYS A 382 -19.02 14.39 -13.15
C LYS A 382 -20.00 13.24 -13.35
N GLU A 383 -21.08 13.30 -12.59
CA GLU A 383 -22.18 12.34 -12.68
C GLU A 383 -22.74 12.23 -14.10
N GLY A 384 -22.90 11.00 -14.56
CA GLY A 384 -23.39 10.66 -15.89
C GLY A 384 -22.31 10.53 -16.97
N ASP A 385 -21.05 10.86 -16.67
CA ASP A 385 -19.93 10.56 -17.59
C ASP A 385 -19.70 9.03 -17.69
N GLU A 386 -19.24 8.56 -18.86
CA GLU A 386 -18.83 7.17 -19.07
C GLU A 386 -17.58 6.86 -18.22
N LEU A 387 -17.62 5.78 -17.43
CA LEU A 387 -16.58 5.43 -16.47
C LEU A 387 -15.66 4.32 -16.98
N CYS A 388 -16.16 3.45 -17.85
CA CYS A 388 -15.56 2.15 -18.16
C CYS A 388 -15.11 2.02 -19.61
N ALA A 389 -15.90 2.51 -20.56
CA ALA A 389 -15.60 2.45 -22.00
C ALA A 389 -14.95 3.75 -22.49
N LEU A 390 -13.69 3.98 -22.09
CA LEU A 390 -12.97 5.22 -22.38
C LEU A 390 -12.18 5.11 -23.68
N PRO A 391 -12.12 6.17 -24.52
CA PRO A 391 -11.30 6.14 -25.72
C PRO A 391 -9.81 5.93 -25.37
N PRO A 392 -9.09 5.07 -26.11
CA PRO A 392 -7.69 4.78 -25.80
C PRO A 392 -6.82 6.03 -25.91
N GLY A 393 -5.90 6.18 -24.97
CA GLY A 393 -4.93 7.26 -24.92
C GLY A 393 -3.56 6.87 -25.50
N PRO A 394 -2.74 7.88 -25.85
CA PRO A 394 -1.46 7.66 -26.52
C PRO A 394 -0.34 7.17 -25.59
N ARG A 395 -0.52 7.22 -24.26
CA ARG A 395 0.49 6.77 -23.30
C ARG A 395 0.87 5.30 -23.52
N ASP A 396 2.17 5.05 -23.65
CA ASP A 396 2.78 3.73 -23.60
C ASP A 396 2.99 3.34 -22.13
N PRO A 397 2.58 2.13 -21.67
CA PRO A 397 2.84 1.65 -20.33
C PRO A 397 4.31 1.77 -19.87
N ARG A 398 5.28 1.64 -20.78
CA ARG A 398 6.72 1.78 -20.45
C ARG A 398 7.11 3.19 -19.96
N ARG A 399 6.24 4.19 -20.16
CA ARG A 399 6.42 5.58 -19.71
C ARG A 399 5.87 5.83 -18.30
N VAL A 400 5.39 4.79 -17.63
CA VAL A 400 5.01 4.83 -16.22
C VAL A 400 6.16 4.28 -15.38
N VAL A 401 6.73 5.11 -14.52
CA VAL A 401 7.83 4.75 -13.61
C VAL A 401 7.32 4.81 -12.17
N LEU A 402 7.59 3.76 -11.40
CA LEU A 402 7.33 3.70 -9.97
C LEU A 402 8.65 3.80 -9.20
N GLY A 403 8.74 4.76 -8.29
CA GLY A 403 9.72 4.79 -7.21
C GLY A 403 9.06 4.38 -5.90
N ILE A 404 9.73 3.57 -5.08
CA ILE A 404 9.32 3.29 -3.72
C ILE A 404 10.49 3.53 -2.77
N LEU A 405 10.29 4.39 -1.78
CA LEU A 405 11.10 4.44 -0.57
C LEU A 405 10.36 3.64 0.51
N ALA A 406 10.84 2.42 0.78
CA ALA A 406 10.24 1.48 1.72
C ALA A 406 11.13 1.27 2.94
N GLY A 407 10.55 0.74 4.03
CA GLY A 407 11.31 0.27 5.17
C GLY A 407 12.15 -0.96 4.83
N ALA A 408 13.44 -0.73 4.63
CA ALA A 408 14.43 -1.78 4.36
C ALA A 408 15.83 -1.27 4.75
N PRO A 409 16.76 -2.13 5.19
CA PRO A 409 18.14 -1.74 5.40
C PRO A 409 18.75 -1.13 4.13
N PRO A 410 19.40 0.06 4.19
CA PRO A 410 19.91 0.76 3.00
C PRO A 410 20.85 -0.07 2.12
N GLY A 411 21.68 -0.92 2.74
CA GLY A 411 22.62 -1.80 2.03
C GLY A 411 21.97 -2.94 1.24
N LEU A 412 20.66 -3.18 1.41
CA LEU A 412 19.93 -4.18 0.64
C LEU A 412 19.25 -3.62 -0.61
N VAL A 413 19.14 -2.29 -0.73
CA VAL A 413 18.49 -1.61 -1.87
C VAL A 413 19.48 -0.80 -2.73
N SER A 414 20.67 -0.51 -2.21
CA SER A 414 21.68 0.33 -2.87
C SER A 414 23.03 -0.42 -2.97
N PRO A 415 23.75 -0.34 -4.11
CA PRO A 415 23.42 0.43 -5.33
C PRO A 415 22.34 -0.23 -6.22
N ALA A 416 21.95 -1.47 -5.91
CA ALA A 416 20.86 -2.20 -6.55
C ALA A 416 20.20 -3.14 -5.52
N PRO A 417 18.93 -3.49 -5.69
CA PRO A 417 18.21 -4.35 -4.74
C PRO A 417 18.70 -5.81 -4.75
N ASP A 418 19.02 -6.33 -3.56
CA ASP A 418 19.20 -7.77 -3.31
C ASP A 418 17.83 -8.38 -3.00
N TRP A 419 17.11 -8.80 -4.05
CA TRP A 419 15.75 -9.31 -3.91
C TRP A 419 15.63 -10.57 -3.05
N THR A 420 16.68 -11.39 -2.96
CA THR A 420 16.68 -12.57 -2.10
C THR A 420 16.74 -12.16 -0.64
N LYS A 421 17.61 -11.20 -0.29
CA LYS A 421 17.66 -10.67 1.08
C LYS A 421 16.46 -9.82 1.46
N LEU A 422 15.83 -9.14 0.49
CA LEU A 422 14.65 -8.31 0.74
C LEU A 422 13.37 -9.12 0.91
N LEU A 423 13.20 -10.20 0.13
CA LEU A 423 11.91 -10.89 0.00
C LEU A 423 11.97 -12.43 0.19
N GLY A 424 13.16 -13.00 0.37
CA GLY A 424 13.37 -14.44 0.40
C GLY A 424 13.47 -15.08 -0.99
N GLN A 425 13.75 -16.38 -1.01
CA GLN A 425 13.71 -17.22 -2.21
C GLN A 425 12.29 -17.66 -2.58
N GLY A 426 11.39 -17.68 -1.60
CA GLY A 426 9.98 -17.95 -1.80
C GLY A 426 9.31 -16.96 -2.76
N GLY A 427 8.32 -17.46 -3.50
CA GLY A 427 7.41 -16.62 -4.29
C GLY A 427 6.44 -15.82 -3.43
N PHE A 428 5.55 -15.06 -4.08
CA PHE A 428 4.53 -14.24 -3.40
C PHE A 428 3.53 -15.06 -2.55
N GLU A 429 3.36 -16.34 -2.90
CA GLU A 429 2.50 -17.33 -2.22
C GLU A 429 3.31 -18.37 -1.47
N SER A 430 4.35 -17.94 -0.75
CA SER A 430 5.22 -18.83 0.01
C SER A 430 5.62 -18.22 1.35
N ASP A 431 5.75 -19.09 2.36
CA ASP A 431 6.35 -18.79 3.67
C ASP A 431 7.85 -19.13 3.69
N ASP A 432 8.43 -19.48 2.54
CA ASP A 432 9.85 -19.71 2.40
C ASP A 432 10.64 -18.39 2.51
N THR A 433 11.08 -18.15 3.74
CA THR A 433 11.95 -17.02 4.11
C THR A 433 13.43 -17.34 3.92
N THR A 434 13.78 -18.44 3.23
CA THR A 434 15.19 -18.78 2.97
C THR A 434 15.90 -17.64 2.25
N GLY A 435 17.04 -17.23 2.79
CA GLY A 435 17.86 -16.14 2.26
C GLY A 435 17.36 -14.73 2.60
N LEU A 436 16.18 -14.59 3.23
CA LEU A 436 15.69 -13.31 3.74
C LEU A 436 16.64 -12.78 4.81
N ASP A 437 16.95 -11.49 4.76
CA ASP A 437 17.67 -10.82 5.84
C ASP A 437 16.81 -10.85 7.11
N PRO A 438 17.34 -11.22 8.28
CA PRO A 438 16.57 -11.26 9.53
C PRO A 438 15.84 -9.94 9.83
N HIS A 439 16.40 -8.80 9.42
CA HIS A 439 15.76 -7.49 9.59
C HIS A 439 14.50 -7.31 8.74
N MET A 440 14.42 -8.01 7.61
CA MET A 440 13.26 -7.96 6.72
C MET A 440 12.16 -8.95 7.12
N LEU A 441 12.42 -9.87 8.05
CA LEU A 441 11.40 -10.75 8.60
C LEU A 441 10.43 -9.93 9.47
N PRO A 442 9.14 -9.79 9.10
CA PRO A 442 8.18 -9.10 9.94
C PRO A 442 7.83 -10.01 11.14
N SER A 443 7.90 -9.46 12.34
CA SER A 443 7.69 -10.20 13.58
C SER A 443 7.26 -9.25 14.69
N SER A 444 6.31 -9.66 15.54
CA SER A 444 6.05 -8.96 16.81
C SER A 444 6.99 -9.40 17.92
N LEU A 445 7.68 -10.54 17.76
CA LEU A 445 8.62 -11.08 18.74
C LEU A 445 10.07 -10.76 18.33
N PRO A 446 11.00 -10.68 19.30
CA PRO A 446 12.42 -10.61 19.00
C PRO A 446 12.87 -11.72 18.04
N ARG A 447 13.56 -11.37 16.97
CA ARG A 447 13.92 -12.30 15.90
C ARG A 447 15.16 -13.10 16.24
N ALA A 448 15.15 -14.37 15.85
CA ALA A 448 16.29 -15.26 16.05
C ALA A 448 17.54 -14.72 15.35
N GLY A 449 18.66 -14.66 16.07
CA GLY A 449 19.93 -14.14 15.56
C GLY A 449 20.12 -12.64 15.71
N LEU A 450 19.08 -11.90 16.14
CA LEU A 450 19.16 -10.49 16.52
C LEU A 450 18.97 -10.37 18.05
N GLY A 451 19.60 -9.38 18.67
CA GLY A 451 19.73 -9.28 20.13
C GLY A 451 19.33 -7.93 20.72
N GLY A 452 19.36 -7.84 22.05
CA GLY A 452 19.19 -6.59 22.79
C GLY A 452 17.75 -6.26 23.23
N ALA A 453 16.81 -7.21 23.11
CA ALA A 453 15.44 -7.04 23.61
C ALA A 453 15.37 -6.75 25.12
N ASP A 454 16.38 -7.18 25.87
CA ASP A 454 16.56 -7.00 27.31
C ASP A 454 17.36 -5.75 27.70
N LEU A 455 17.93 -5.02 26.73
CA LEU A 455 18.66 -3.79 27.01
C LEU A 455 17.74 -2.70 27.58
N PRO A 456 18.22 -1.89 28.54
CA PRO A 456 17.41 -0.87 29.18
C PRO A 456 17.09 0.29 28.21
N LEU A 457 16.05 1.04 28.54
CA LEU A 457 15.66 2.24 27.80
C LEU A 457 16.83 3.25 27.72
N GLY A 458 17.07 3.76 26.51
CA GLY A 458 18.19 4.65 26.19
C GLY A 458 19.44 3.92 25.67
N ASP A 459 19.55 2.61 25.91
CA ASP A 459 20.51 1.77 25.21
C ASP A 459 19.86 1.29 23.91
N ASN A 460 20.35 1.78 22.78
CA ASN A 460 19.83 1.43 21.47
C ASN A 460 20.58 0.25 20.84
N GLY A 461 21.44 -0.44 21.60
CA GLY A 461 22.20 -1.60 21.13
C GLY A 461 23.27 -1.28 20.11
N THR A 462 23.89 -2.34 19.58
CA THR A 462 25.05 -2.26 18.70
C THR A 462 24.80 -2.78 17.28
N ASP A 463 23.61 -3.29 16.99
CA ASP A 463 23.28 -3.70 15.62
C ASP A 463 23.29 -2.45 14.71
N PRO A 464 24.09 -2.43 13.63
CA PRO A 464 24.25 -1.23 12.82
C PRO A 464 23.02 -0.89 11.96
N VAL A 465 22.06 -1.80 11.84
CA VAL A 465 20.89 -1.66 10.97
C VAL A 465 19.69 -1.11 11.74
N HIS A 466 19.35 -1.72 12.88
CA HIS A 466 18.20 -1.34 13.69
C HIS A 466 18.53 -1.05 15.15
N GLY A 467 19.77 -1.29 15.58
CA GLY A 467 20.24 -1.06 16.95
C GLY A 467 20.06 -2.27 17.84
N ARG A 468 18.80 -2.64 18.10
CA ARG A 468 18.42 -3.82 18.89
C ARG A 468 16.97 -4.23 18.66
N GLU A 469 16.70 -5.49 18.95
CA GLU A 469 15.34 -5.99 19.12
C GLU A 469 14.70 -5.35 20.37
N TRP A 470 13.38 -5.40 20.48
CA TRP A 470 12.67 -4.85 21.64
C TRP A 470 11.40 -5.64 21.96
N THR A 471 10.86 -5.46 23.18
CA THR A 471 9.59 -6.10 23.56
C THR A 471 8.42 -5.26 23.07
N THR A 472 7.79 -5.67 21.97
CA THR A 472 6.62 -4.97 21.40
C THR A 472 5.32 -5.23 22.15
N ARG A 473 5.32 -6.25 23.03
CA ARG A 473 4.12 -6.74 23.75
C ARG A 473 2.98 -7.13 22.82
N ASN A 474 3.28 -7.64 21.62
CA ASN A 474 2.29 -7.94 20.58
C ASN A 474 1.43 -6.73 20.17
N THR A 475 1.88 -5.50 20.45
CA THR A 475 1.20 -4.29 19.98
C THR A 475 1.80 -3.72 18.71
N ASP A 476 3.00 -4.19 18.34
CA ASP A 476 3.80 -3.65 17.25
C ASP A 476 4.78 -4.68 16.66
N LEU A 477 5.43 -4.33 15.55
CA LEU A 477 6.46 -5.13 14.89
C LEU A 477 7.88 -4.72 15.32
N GLN A 478 8.83 -5.62 15.09
CA GLN A 478 10.25 -5.29 15.11
C GLN A 478 10.60 -4.38 13.93
N PHE A 479 11.52 -3.46 14.14
CA PHE A 479 11.96 -2.55 13.08
C PHE A 479 12.84 -3.27 12.06
N ALA A 480 12.66 -2.96 10.79
CA ALA A 480 13.62 -3.35 9.75
C ALA A 480 14.92 -2.56 9.90
N CYS A 481 14.82 -1.30 10.30
CA CYS A 481 15.98 -0.43 10.47
C CYS A 481 15.63 0.79 11.31
N THR A 482 16.65 1.40 11.88
CA THR A 482 16.56 2.67 12.61
C THR A 482 17.72 3.57 12.22
N PHE A 483 17.53 4.89 12.31
CA PHE A 483 18.57 5.85 12.01
C PHE A 483 18.51 7.04 12.96
N ALA A 484 19.67 7.66 13.22
CA ALA A 484 19.73 8.83 14.08
C ALA A 484 18.96 9.99 13.45
N LEU A 485 18.14 10.68 14.25
CA LEU A 485 17.52 11.92 13.82
C LEU A 485 18.58 13.02 13.75
N PRO A 486 18.64 13.82 12.66
CA PRO A 486 19.56 14.95 12.59
C PRO A 486 19.34 15.97 13.72
N VAL A 487 18.09 16.10 14.15
CA VAL A 487 17.68 16.91 15.30
C VAL A 487 16.79 16.02 16.16
N PRO A 488 17.17 15.75 17.42
CA PRO A 488 16.29 15.05 18.36
C PRO A 488 14.94 15.74 18.50
N GLU A 489 13.88 14.95 18.62
CA GLU A 489 12.52 15.45 18.75
C GLU A 489 12.09 15.45 20.22
N ASP A 490 11.60 16.61 20.68
CA ASP A 490 10.99 16.76 22.00
C ASP A 490 9.58 16.16 21.98
N CYS A 491 9.29 15.26 22.91
CA CYS A 491 8.09 14.44 22.92
C CYS A 491 6.91 15.06 23.68
N MET A 492 6.88 16.38 23.73
CA MET A 492 5.68 17.15 24.08
C MET A 492 4.63 17.20 22.95
N ARG A 493 5.00 16.82 21.73
CA ARG A 493 4.08 16.71 20.57
C ARG A 493 3.50 15.31 20.42
N VAL A 494 2.26 15.23 19.94
CA VAL A 494 1.47 13.98 19.79
C VAL A 494 2.14 12.95 18.88
N ALA A 495 2.82 13.40 17.81
CA ALA A 495 3.44 12.51 16.83
C ALA A 495 4.80 11.90 17.27
N CYS A 496 5.36 12.32 18.42
CA CYS A 496 6.59 11.68 18.92
C CYS A 496 6.29 10.27 19.46
N ILE A 497 7.02 9.26 18.97
CA ILE A 497 6.86 7.85 19.35
C ILE A 497 7.21 7.60 20.82
N CYS A 498 8.22 8.30 21.35
CA CYS A 498 8.62 8.16 22.75
C CYS A 498 7.59 8.75 23.72
N GLY A 499 6.76 9.72 23.31
CA GLY A 499 5.87 10.44 24.21
C GLY A 499 4.72 9.60 24.77
N GLY A 500 4.38 9.80 26.05
CA GLY A 500 3.14 9.28 26.65
C GLY A 500 3.08 7.77 26.90
N ARG A 501 4.19 7.04 26.69
CA ARG A 501 4.28 5.58 26.88
C ARG A 501 5.50 5.19 27.74
N PRO A 502 5.56 5.59 29.01
CA PRO A 502 6.74 5.37 29.86
C PRO A 502 7.05 3.89 30.13
N GLU A 503 6.05 3.02 29.98
CA GLU A 503 6.20 1.57 30.08
C GLU A 503 6.84 0.93 28.84
N ASP A 504 6.88 1.62 27.70
CA ASP A 504 7.40 1.06 26.45
C ASP A 504 8.90 1.34 26.30
N ASN A 505 9.66 0.27 26.05
CA ASN A 505 11.11 0.30 25.91
C ASN A 505 11.52 0.49 24.44
N PHE A 506 11.04 1.55 23.80
CA PHE A 506 11.32 1.81 22.39
C PHE A 506 12.83 2.05 22.16
N PRO A 507 13.47 1.39 21.18
CA PRO A 507 14.88 1.59 20.84
C PRO A 507 15.12 2.87 20.02
N LEU A 508 14.33 3.91 20.29
CA LEU A 508 14.33 5.21 19.61
C LEU A 508 14.57 6.38 20.55
N CYS A 509 14.46 6.15 21.85
CA CYS A 509 14.41 7.20 22.87
C CYS A 509 15.78 7.40 23.53
N SER A 510 16.05 8.61 23.99
CA SER A 510 17.37 8.96 24.56
C SER A 510 17.62 8.39 25.95
N GLY A 511 16.59 7.93 26.66
CA GLY A 511 16.72 7.43 28.02
C GLY A 511 15.44 7.50 28.85
N PRO A 512 15.55 7.24 30.16
CA PRO A 512 14.42 7.22 31.09
C PRO A 512 13.58 8.51 31.03
N GLY A 513 12.25 8.34 31.07
CA GLY A 513 11.29 9.44 30.99
C GLY A 513 10.70 9.65 29.60
N ASN A 514 11.29 9.06 28.55
CA ASN A 514 10.66 8.96 27.23
C ASN A 514 10.28 10.35 26.63
N THR A 515 11.00 11.40 27.04
CA THR A 515 10.71 12.80 26.66
C THR A 515 11.42 13.23 25.39
N THR A 516 12.34 12.42 24.85
CA THR A 516 13.12 12.79 23.66
C THR A 516 13.35 11.59 22.77
N GLN A 517 12.97 11.73 21.50
CA GLN A 517 13.24 10.77 20.45
C GLN A 517 14.53 11.17 19.72
N VAL A 518 15.47 10.23 19.63
CA VAL A 518 16.80 10.45 19.02
C VAL A 518 17.01 9.62 17.76
N ARG A 519 16.11 8.67 17.48
CA ARG A 519 16.12 7.86 16.26
C ARG A 519 14.74 7.80 15.62
N ALA A 520 14.72 7.62 14.31
CA ALA A 520 13.55 7.21 13.55
C ALA A 520 13.64 5.72 13.20
N LYS A 521 12.51 5.14 12.83
CA LYS A 521 12.34 3.72 12.49
C LYS A 521 11.75 3.53 11.11
N ALA A 522 11.82 2.30 10.61
CA ALA A 522 10.88 1.76 9.64
C ALA A 522 10.63 0.28 9.91
N TYR A 523 9.43 -0.19 9.61
CA TYR A 523 9.08 -1.60 9.61
C TYR A 523 9.41 -2.25 8.26
N PRO A 524 9.45 -3.59 8.16
CA PRO A 524 9.70 -4.25 6.88
C PRO A 524 8.60 -3.96 5.84
N GLY A 525 8.91 -3.18 4.80
CA GLY A 525 7.97 -2.80 3.72
C GLY A 525 7.78 -3.88 2.65
N ILE A 526 7.49 -5.13 3.06
CA ILE A 526 7.54 -6.32 2.21
C ILE A 526 6.57 -6.26 1.02
N ARG A 527 5.31 -5.84 1.20
CA ARG A 527 4.35 -5.75 0.09
C ARG A 527 4.70 -4.66 -0.90
N LEU A 528 5.20 -3.52 -0.42
CA LEU A 528 5.68 -2.45 -1.30
C LEU A 528 6.85 -2.92 -2.16
N LEU A 529 7.84 -3.59 -1.55
CA LEU A 529 8.98 -4.15 -2.27
C LEU A 529 8.58 -5.25 -3.26
N ARG A 530 7.62 -6.09 -2.88
CA ARG A 530 6.99 -7.10 -3.75
C ARG A 530 6.34 -6.46 -4.98
N PHE A 531 5.57 -5.39 -4.79
CA PHE A 531 4.97 -4.63 -5.88
C PHE A 531 6.02 -4.07 -6.85
N ALA A 532 7.06 -3.40 -6.34
CA ALA A 532 8.14 -2.89 -7.18
C ALA A 532 8.88 -4.00 -7.94
N ARG A 533 9.12 -5.16 -7.31
CA ARG A 533 9.76 -6.31 -7.97
C ARG A 533 8.93 -6.84 -9.15
N GLN A 534 7.60 -6.92 -9.01
CA GLN A 534 6.72 -7.39 -10.10
C GLN A 534 6.68 -6.43 -11.29
N LEU A 535 6.96 -5.13 -11.09
CA LEU A 535 7.04 -4.14 -12.17
C LEU A 535 8.35 -4.19 -12.96
N GLY A 536 9.34 -4.96 -12.51
CA GLY A 536 10.62 -5.11 -13.20
C GLY A 536 11.28 -3.76 -13.50
N GLU A 537 11.48 -3.45 -14.79
CA GLU A 537 12.15 -2.21 -15.19
C GLU A 537 11.32 -0.93 -15.04
N GLN A 538 10.06 -1.01 -14.64
CA GLN A 538 9.28 0.17 -14.27
C GLN A 538 9.45 0.52 -12.79
N GLY A 539 9.89 -0.43 -11.96
CA GLY A 539 10.10 -0.25 -10.53
C GLY A 539 11.53 0.16 -10.16
N ALA A 540 11.64 1.12 -9.25
CA ALA A 540 12.87 1.46 -8.53
C ALA A 540 12.58 1.47 -7.03
N VAL A 541 13.52 0.93 -6.24
CA VAL A 541 13.38 0.88 -4.78
C VAL A 541 14.54 1.58 -4.09
N GLY A 542 14.24 2.23 -2.98
CA GLY A 542 15.17 2.83 -2.06
C GLY A 542 14.72 2.60 -0.62
N SER A 543 15.49 3.10 0.33
CA SER A 543 15.26 2.89 1.75
C SER A 543 14.87 4.20 2.44
N VAL A 544 13.86 4.15 3.30
CA VAL A 544 13.55 5.27 4.21
C VAL A 544 14.48 5.35 5.43
N CYS A 545 15.42 4.42 5.58
CA CYS A 545 16.30 4.33 6.74
C CYS A 545 17.68 4.98 6.57
N GLY A 546 17.90 5.78 5.52
CA GLY A 546 19.15 6.52 5.41
C GLY A 546 19.10 7.85 6.17
N ALA A 547 20.20 8.13 6.88
CA ALA A 547 20.25 9.13 7.94
C ALA A 547 20.43 10.59 7.47
N ASP A 548 20.52 10.87 6.17
CA ASP A 548 20.69 12.22 5.63
C ASP A 548 19.88 12.47 4.34
N THR A 549 19.35 13.69 4.23
CA THR A 549 18.63 14.16 3.04
C THR A 549 19.56 14.27 1.83
N GLU A 550 20.85 14.56 2.06
CA GLU A 550 21.88 14.70 1.04
C GLU A 550 22.49 13.37 0.57
N GLY A 551 22.33 12.27 1.32
CA GLY A 551 22.86 10.96 0.97
C GLY A 551 21.78 10.07 0.35
N SER A 552 21.17 9.15 1.10
CA SER A 552 20.39 8.04 0.50
C SER A 552 19.13 8.48 -0.25
N TYR A 553 18.35 9.41 0.32
CA TYR A 553 17.13 9.93 -0.28
C TYR A 553 17.45 10.72 -1.54
N GLY A 554 18.40 11.65 -1.43
CA GLY A 554 18.88 12.43 -2.56
C GLY A 554 19.46 11.55 -3.68
N ALA A 555 20.28 10.56 -3.35
CA ALA A 555 20.87 9.65 -4.33
C ALA A 555 19.82 8.77 -5.02
N PHE A 556 18.82 8.27 -4.26
CA PHE A 556 17.70 7.54 -4.85
C PHE A 556 16.88 8.43 -5.79
N LEU A 557 16.51 9.63 -5.35
CA LEU A 557 15.73 10.59 -6.14
C LEU A 557 16.47 11.05 -7.40
N GLU A 558 17.78 11.22 -7.33
CA GLU A 558 18.62 11.50 -8.48
C GLU A 558 18.68 10.30 -9.44
N ALA A 559 18.85 9.07 -8.93
CA ALA A 559 18.83 7.87 -9.76
C ALA A 559 17.46 7.63 -10.43
N LEU A 560 16.37 7.89 -9.71
CA LEU A 560 15.02 7.86 -10.24
C LEU A 560 14.83 8.91 -11.32
N GLY A 561 15.29 10.15 -11.09
CA GLY A 561 15.26 11.22 -12.09
C GLY A 561 15.98 10.84 -13.38
N ARG A 562 17.17 10.24 -13.29
CA ARG A 562 17.89 9.71 -14.46
C ARG A 562 17.11 8.63 -15.20
N ARG A 563 16.45 7.72 -14.47
CA ARG A 563 15.60 6.68 -15.07
C ARG A 563 14.44 7.29 -15.84
N VAL A 564 13.78 8.29 -15.26
CA VAL A 564 12.68 9.02 -15.90
C VAL A 564 13.17 9.75 -17.15
N ALA A 565 14.32 10.42 -17.07
CA ALA A 565 14.92 11.09 -18.22
C ALA A 565 15.21 10.12 -19.38
N GLY A 566 15.67 8.90 -19.07
CA GLY A 566 15.82 7.83 -20.06
C GLY A 566 14.50 7.46 -20.73
N ARG A 567 13.42 7.27 -19.96
CA ARG A 567 12.08 6.95 -20.50
C ARG A 567 11.42 8.10 -21.27
N LEU A 568 11.80 9.35 -21.00
CA LEU A 568 11.36 10.53 -21.77
C LEU A 568 12.10 10.67 -23.11
N ALA A 569 13.31 10.11 -23.20
CA ALA A 569 14.13 10.13 -24.42
C ALA A 569 13.79 8.97 -25.39
N GLU A 570 13.17 7.90 -24.88
CA GLU A 570 12.60 6.76 -25.63
C GLU A 570 11.22 7.08 -26.24
#